data_AF-A0A3P8XTP9-F1
#
_entry.id   AF-A0A3P8XTP9-F1
#
_cell.length_a   1.000
_cell.length_b   1.000
_cell.length_c   1.000
_cell.angle_alpha   90.00
_cell.angle_beta   90.00
_cell.angle_gamma   90.00
#
_symmetry.space_group_name_H-M   'P 1'
#
loop_
_entity.id
_entity.type
_entity.pdbx_description
1 polymer ?
#
loop_
_entity_poly.entity_id
_entity_poly.type
_entity_poly.pdbx_seq_one_letter_code
_entity_poly.pdbx_strand_id
1 'polypeptide(L)'
;MESLSCPICLEHLKEPVTTACGHSYCMDCIEGCWDQDEAKGVYRCPQCRQTFIPRPVLMKNIMLADVVEKLKKTGLQVSPSAHYYAGPGDVACDVCTGRRFTAVKTCLGCLASYCNTHLQPHCQSEELKMHKLVDTSTELQDKVCSHPESQPEVICQTDQQCLCYLCTMEEHTGHERVSSETKKADKQKQLGVKHEKSHYQQRIQEREIKLMELKQTMTFIKCVVQAAVEDSEKIFTEMICSMARRHSEVKDMIRAQEKAELSRVEEHLGQLEQEIAELRRDDELEQLSHTEDHMSLLQTAQSLGDLVDPKGLCSPLISSSLGFDDLKRKITELKKRLDHICQEEVEKMSCSAIEHHCKKWGSITPVNSLLTTPSYQVTGHEVTLNLLRKEQGFGFRIKRGNDSANKILITTIVRHSSAHRDGRLQPGDELVAVNNVPVNQKTHEDVVALIRKAGQNGQVSLMVRRVQMDIRRVSCRPLRETCTNYPIQTVF
;
A
#
# COMPACT_ATOMS: atom_id res chain seq x y z
N MET A 1 3.21 -5.32 -30.76
CA MET A 1 3.18 -4.73 -29.40
C MET A 1 3.34 -3.25 -29.61
N GLU A 2 2.22 -2.53 -29.64
CA GLU A 2 2.18 -1.09 -29.92
C GLU A 2 2.90 -0.30 -28.81
N SER A 3 3.58 0.78 -29.20
CA SER A 3 4.53 1.52 -28.38
C SER A 3 3.87 2.15 -27.15
N LEU A 4 4.30 1.77 -25.94
CA LEU A 4 3.89 2.39 -24.66
C LEU A 4 4.56 3.75 -24.39
N SER A 5 4.87 4.47 -25.47
CA SER A 5 5.45 5.82 -25.45
C SER A 5 4.36 6.86 -25.65
N CYS A 6 4.51 8.00 -24.98
CA CYS A 6 3.69 9.16 -25.17
C CYS A 6 4.04 9.84 -26.50
N PRO A 7 3.08 10.07 -27.40
CA PRO A 7 3.35 10.72 -28.69
C PRO A 7 3.73 12.20 -28.60
N ILE A 8 3.59 12.82 -27.42
CA ILE A 8 3.88 14.24 -27.19
C ILE A 8 5.33 14.41 -26.70
N CYS A 9 5.71 13.73 -25.60
CA CYS A 9 7.07 13.83 -25.06
C CYS A 9 8.03 12.74 -25.56
N LEU A 10 7.53 11.75 -26.30
CA LEU A 10 8.27 10.58 -26.83
C LEU A 10 8.89 9.68 -25.75
N GLU A 11 8.57 9.89 -24.48
CA GLU A 11 8.98 9.05 -23.35
C GLU A 11 7.92 7.99 -23.01
N HIS A 12 8.25 7.04 -22.12
CA HIS A 12 7.25 6.13 -21.53
C HIS A 12 6.13 6.90 -20.83
N LEU A 13 4.89 6.41 -20.95
CA LEU A 13 3.72 7.08 -20.37
C LEU A 13 3.85 7.25 -18.84
N LYS A 14 3.87 8.51 -18.37
CA LYS A 14 3.81 8.91 -16.96
C LYS A 14 2.36 9.29 -16.63
N GLU A 15 1.77 8.60 -15.67
CA GLU A 15 0.33 8.73 -15.34
C GLU A 15 -0.54 8.67 -16.61
N PRO A 16 -0.54 7.52 -17.32
CA PRO A 16 -1.21 7.39 -18.60
C PRO A 16 -2.70 7.72 -18.46
N VAL A 17 -3.20 8.56 -19.35
CA VAL A 17 -4.63 8.82 -19.53
C VAL A 17 -5.04 8.35 -20.91
N THR A 18 -6.26 7.83 -21.05
CA THR A 18 -6.82 7.42 -22.34
C THR A 18 -7.99 8.32 -22.65
N THR A 19 -7.90 9.05 -23.75
CA THR A 19 -8.99 9.91 -24.23
C THR A 19 -10.12 9.05 -24.81
N ALA A 20 -11.33 9.61 -24.96
CA ALA A 20 -12.48 8.88 -25.50
C ALA A 20 -12.28 8.38 -26.95
N CYS A 21 -11.29 8.91 -27.67
CA CYS A 21 -10.89 8.42 -28.99
C CYS A 21 -9.92 7.22 -28.96
N GLY A 22 -9.59 6.71 -27.78
CA GLY A 22 -8.71 5.53 -27.59
C GLY A 22 -7.22 5.84 -27.53
N HIS A 23 -6.80 7.09 -27.79
CA HIS A 23 -5.39 7.49 -27.73
C HIS A 23 -4.93 7.79 -26.31
N SER A 24 -3.69 7.42 -26.01
CA SER A 24 -3.09 7.52 -24.68
C SER A 24 -1.87 8.44 -24.62
N TYR A 25 -1.82 9.24 -23.55
CA TYR A 25 -0.79 10.26 -23.32
C TYR A 25 -0.40 10.30 -21.84
N CYS A 26 0.71 10.96 -21.51
CA CYS A 26 0.93 11.40 -20.13
C CYS A 26 -0.11 12.45 -19.75
N MET A 27 -0.61 12.43 -18.51
CA MET A 27 -1.62 13.37 -18.03
C MET A 27 -1.20 14.83 -18.27
N ASP A 28 -0.01 15.21 -17.81
CA ASP A 28 0.54 16.56 -17.98
C ASP A 28 0.69 16.96 -19.46
N CYS A 29 1.04 16.00 -20.32
CA CYS A 29 1.26 16.29 -21.75
C CYS A 29 -0.05 16.63 -22.47
N ILE A 30 -1.13 15.90 -22.20
CA ILE A 30 -2.42 16.19 -22.84
C ILE A 30 -3.10 17.41 -22.21
N GLU A 31 -2.92 17.64 -20.90
CA GLU A 31 -3.38 18.86 -20.23
C GLU A 31 -2.69 20.08 -20.82
N GLY A 32 -1.36 20.06 -20.95
CA GLY A 32 -0.60 21.15 -21.57
C GLY A 32 -0.98 21.41 -23.04
N CYS A 33 -1.39 20.39 -23.80
CA CYS A 33 -1.95 20.59 -25.14
C CYS A 33 -3.33 21.27 -25.11
N TRP A 34 -4.19 20.92 -24.15
CA TRP A 34 -5.54 21.47 -24.03
C TRP A 34 -5.58 22.86 -23.41
N ASP A 35 -4.62 23.18 -22.54
CA ASP A 35 -4.49 24.50 -21.92
C ASP A 35 -4.09 25.57 -22.95
N GLN A 36 -3.34 25.20 -24.00
CA GLN A 36 -3.02 26.11 -25.11
C GLN A 36 -4.25 26.49 -25.97
N ASP A 37 -5.27 25.64 -26.00
CA ASP A 37 -6.51 25.84 -26.78
C ASP A 37 -7.70 26.28 -25.92
N GLU A 38 -7.47 26.62 -24.64
CA GLU A 38 -8.52 27.00 -23.68
C GLU A 38 -9.34 28.21 -24.15
N ALA A 39 -8.69 29.18 -24.82
CA ALA A 39 -9.35 30.36 -25.40
C ALA A 39 -10.34 30.03 -26.54
N LYS A 40 -10.23 28.86 -27.18
CA LYS A 40 -11.11 28.45 -28.28
C LYS A 40 -12.29 27.60 -27.80
N GLY A 41 -12.26 27.10 -26.57
CA GLY A 41 -13.31 26.22 -26.01
C GLY A 41 -13.49 24.88 -26.73
N VAL A 42 -12.53 24.49 -27.58
CA VAL A 42 -12.58 23.30 -28.43
C VAL A 42 -11.31 22.49 -28.22
N TYR A 43 -11.44 21.32 -27.58
CA TYR A 43 -10.29 20.49 -27.22
C TYR A 43 -10.11 19.37 -28.23
N ARG A 44 -8.90 19.20 -28.77
CA ARG A 44 -8.64 18.22 -29.83
C ARG A 44 -7.65 17.16 -29.39
N CYS A 45 -7.83 15.93 -29.84
CA CYS A 45 -6.84 14.87 -29.70
C CYS A 45 -5.60 15.20 -30.58
N PRO A 46 -4.37 15.23 -30.03
CA PRO A 46 -3.16 15.49 -30.81
C PRO A 46 -2.91 14.52 -31.96
N GLN A 47 -3.30 13.25 -31.81
CA GLN A 47 -3.07 12.21 -32.82
C GLN A 47 -4.15 12.19 -33.92
N CYS A 48 -5.42 12.08 -33.55
CA CYS A 48 -6.52 11.90 -34.52
C CYS A 48 -7.36 13.16 -34.78
N ARG A 49 -7.07 14.27 -34.08
CA ARG A 49 -7.79 15.55 -34.18
C ARG A 49 -9.28 15.50 -33.84
N GLN A 50 -9.76 14.39 -33.26
CA GLN A 50 -11.12 14.28 -32.73
C GLN A 50 -11.36 15.39 -31.70
N THR A 51 -12.54 16.01 -31.80
CA THR A 51 -12.92 17.18 -31.01
C THR A 51 -13.76 16.78 -29.81
N PHE A 52 -13.54 17.43 -28.68
CA PHE A 52 -14.29 17.24 -27.44
C PHE A 52 -14.80 18.58 -26.93
N ILE A 53 -16.12 18.65 -26.67
CA ILE A 53 -16.82 19.80 -26.09
C ILE A 53 -17.92 19.20 -25.20
N PRO A 54 -17.94 19.46 -23.87
CA PRO A 54 -17.00 20.27 -23.08
C PRO A 54 -15.63 19.59 -22.86
N ARG A 55 -14.71 20.26 -22.14
CA ARG A 55 -13.38 19.70 -21.78
C ARG A 55 -13.53 18.32 -21.13
N PRO A 56 -12.92 17.27 -21.67
CA PRO A 56 -12.98 15.95 -21.05
C PRO A 56 -12.33 15.95 -19.67
N VAL A 57 -12.96 15.25 -18.73
CA VAL A 57 -12.33 14.92 -17.45
C VAL A 57 -11.35 13.79 -17.70
N LEU A 58 -10.08 14.02 -17.38
CA LEU A 58 -9.04 13.01 -17.51
C LEU A 58 -8.97 12.16 -16.23
N MET A 59 -8.96 10.85 -16.41
CA MET A 59 -8.75 9.89 -15.34
C MET A 59 -7.56 9.01 -15.70
N LYS A 60 -6.74 8.71 -14.69
CA LYS A 60 -5.59 7.81 -14.83
C LYS A 60 -6.05 6.42 -15.25
N ASN A 61 -5.48 5.92 -16.34
CA ASN A 61 -5.65 4.55 -16.79
C ASN A 61 -4.76 3.62 -15.95
N ILE A 62 -5.37 2.98 -14.96
CA ILE A 62 -4.70 2.11 -13.99
C ILE A 62 -4.03 0.91 -14.68
N MET A 63 -4.64 0.37 -15.74
CA MET A 63 -4.10 -0.79 -16.46
C MET A 63 -2.83 -0.44 -17.23
N LEU A 64 -2.84 0.68 -17.97
CA LEU A 64 -1.65 1.15 -18.67
C LEU A 64 -0.55 1.54 -17.68
N ALA A 65 -0.90 2.12 -16.55
CA ALA A 65 0.06 2.46 -15.51
C ALA A 65 0.75 1.20 -14.96
N ASP A 66 0.00 0.13 -14.66
CA ASP A 66 0.55 -1.13 -14.18
C ASP A 66 1.43 -1.83 -15.23
N VAL A 67 1.03 -1.81 -16.51
CA VAL A 67 1.84 -2.38 -17.61
C VAL A 67 3.15 -1.61 -17.79
N VAL A 68 3.12 -0.27 -17.76
CA VAL A 68 4.33 0.57 -17.85
C VAL A 68 5.24 0.36 -16.64
N GLU A 69 4.70 0.25 -15.44
CA GLU A 69 5.47 -0.02 -14.22
C GLU A 69 6.08 -1.43 -14.22
N LYS A 70 5.37 -2.43 -14.74
CA LYS A 70 5.90 -3.79 -14.91
C LYS A 70 7.06 -3.81 -15.90
N LEU A 71 6.97 -3.07 -17.01
CA LEU A 71 8.05 -2.94 -17.99
C LEU A 71 9.27 -2.20 -17.44
N LYS A 72 9.07 -1.15 -16.63
CA LYS A 72 10.16 -0.48 -15.91
C LYS A 72 10.87 -1.38 -14.90
N LYS A 73 10.18 -2.40 -14.37
CA LYS A 73 10.73 -3.36 -13.41
C LYS A 73 11.41 -4.56 -14.08
N THR A 74 10.99 -4.95 -15.28
CA THR A 74 11.64 -6.02 -16.08
C THR A 74 12.78 -5.52 -16.95
N GLY A 75 12.83 -4.23 -17.31
CA GLY A 75 14.02 -3.57 -17.83
C GLY A 75 14.92 -3.12 -16.67
N LEU A 76 16.16 -3.58 -16.65
CA LEU A 76 17.18 -3.18 -15.67
C LEU A 76 17.17 -1.67 -15.36
N GLN A 77 17.40 -1.35 -14.09
CA GLN A 77 17.81 -0.03 -13.61
C GLN A 77 18.94 0.52 -14.50
N VAL A 78 18.56 1.35 -15.48
CA VAL A 78 19.46 2.29 -16.14
C VAL A 78 18.82 3.64 -15.99
N SER A 79 19.45 4.46 -15.17
CA SER A 79 19.15 5.88 -15.00
C SER A 79 19.04 6.56 -16.37
N PRO A 80 17.93 7.25 -16.71
CA PRO A 80 17.71 7.84 -18.03
C PRO A 80 18.58 9.07 -18.40
N SER A 81 19.82 9.19 -17.90
CA SER A 81 20.62 10.42 -18.15
C SER A 81 22.11 10.23 -18.40
N ALA A 82 22.61 9.00 -18.60
CA ALA A 82 24.05 8.76 -18.77
C ALA A 82 24.56 8.63 -20.22
N HIS A 83 23.70 8.60 -21.25
CA HIS A 83 24.14 8.20 -22.60
C HIS A 83 24.60 9.34 -23.54
N TYR A 84 24.78 10.57 -23.06
CA TYR A 84 25.18 11.69 -23.94
C TYR A 84 26.52 12.33 -23.58
N TYR A 85 26.97 12.29 -22.32
CA TYR A 85 28.20 12.95 -21.91
C TYR A 85 29.28 11.92 -21.58
N ALA A 86 30.54 12.23 -21.92
CA ALA A 86 31.66 11.35 -21.65
C ALA A 86 31.83 11.14 -20.14
N GLY A 87 31.63 9.90 -19.68
CA GLY A 87 31.83 9.48 -18.29
C GLY A 87 33.23 8.92 -18.05
N PRO A 88 33.54 8.49 -16.81
CA PRO A 88 34.79 7.83 -16.49
C PRO A 88 34.95 6.53 -17.32
N GLY A 89 35.98 6.48 -18.17
CA GLY A 89 36.23 5.36 -19.09
C GLY A 89 35.72 5.56 -20.52
N ASP A 90 35.05 6.66 -20.82
CA ASP A 90 34.65 7.01 -22.19
C ASP A 90 35.71 7.91 -22.87
N VAL A 91 35.90 7.74 -24.18
CA VAL A 91 36.70 8.67 -24.99
C VAL A 91 35.87 9.93 -25.28
N ALA A 92 36.33 11.10 -24.87
CA ALA A 92 35.63 12.37 -25.09
C ALA A 92 35.87 12.93 -26.49
N CYS A 93 34.91 13.67 -27.04
CA CYS A 93 35.08 14.38 -28.31
C CYS A 93 35.99 15.60 -28.18
N ASP A 94 36.97 15.72 -29.08
CA ASP A 94 38.00 16.77 -29.06
C ASP A 94 37.51 18.13 -29.58
N VAL A 95 36.46 18.14 -30.39
CA VAL A 95 35.91 19.34 -31.05
C VAL A 95 34.88 20.07 -30.19
N CYS A 96 34.27 19.39 -29.22
CA CYS A 96 33.25 20.00 -28.35
C CYS A 96 33.81 21.16 -27.52
N THR A 97 33.22 22.34 -27.67
CA THR A 97 33.48 23.49 -26.79
C THR A 97 32.66 23.38 -25.50
N GLY A 98 33.33 23.28 -24.35
CA GLY A 98 32.68 23.13 -23.04
C GLY A 98 32.60 21.68 -22.55
N ARG A 99 31.42 21.23 -22.09
CA ARG A 99 31.24 19.84 -21.63
C ARG A 99 31.27 18.90 -22.84
N ARG A 100 32.22 17.96 -22.84
CA ARG A 100 32.49 17.06 -23.98
C ARG A 100 31.54 15.87 -24.01
N PHE A 101 31.08 15.51 -25.21
CA PHE A 101 30.24 14.36 -25.47
C PHE A 101 31.10 13.12 -25.71
N THR A 102 30.54 11.92 -25.52
CA THR A 102 31.23 10.65 -25.84
C THR A 102 31.51 10.59 -27.34
N ALA A 103 32.76 10.29 -27.70
CA ALA A 103 33.16 10.09 -29.08
C ALA A 103 32.64 8.74 -29.59
N VAL A 104 32.28 8.71 -30.88
CA VAL A 104 31.78 7.51 -31.57
C VAL A 104 32.80 6.95 -32.55
N LYS A 105 33.68 7.82 -33.08
CA LYS A 105 34.76 7.43 -34.00
C LYS A 105 36.01 8.25 -33.71
N THR A 106 37.16 7.62 -33.91
CA THR A 106 38.46 8.31 -33.95
C THR A 106 38.97 8.29 -35.37
N CYS A 107 39.38 9.45 -35.86
CA CYS A 107 40.04 9.57 -37.15
C CYS A 107 41.54 9.37 -36.98
N LEU A 108 42.12 8.41 -37.70
CA LEU A 108 43.56 8.14 -37.65
C LEU A 108 44.39 9.21 -38.38
N GLY A 109 43.82 9.90 -39.38
CA GLY A 109 44.50 11.02 -40.07
C GLY A 109 44.56 12.30 -39.25
N CYS A 110 43.43 12.72 -38.66
CA CYS A 110 43.35 13.91 -37.81
C CYS A 110 43.83 13.69 -36.37
N LEU A 111 44.05 12.44 -35.95
CA LEU A 111 44.34 12.04 -34.56
C LEU A 111 43.33 12.62 -33.56
N ALA A 112 42.06 12.68 -33.95
CA ALA A 112 40.99 13.30 -33.17
C ALA A 112 39.76 12.40 -33.09
N SER A 113 39.09 12.45 -31.95
CA SER A 113 37.87 11.72 -31.62
C SER A 113 36.64 12.62 -31.74
N TYR A 114 35.62 12.12 -32.45
CA TYR A 114 34.42 12.88 -32.80
C TYR A 114 33.17 12.24 -32.21
N CYS A 115 32.30 13.04 -31.58
CA CYS A 115 30.92 12.65 -31.30
C CYS A 115 30.08 12.71 -32.59
N ASN A 116 28.87 12.16 -32.58
CA ASN A 116 28.02 12.10 -33.78
C ASN A 116 27.85 13.46 -34.49
N THR A 117 27.72 14.55 -33.73
CA THR A 117 27.51 15.90 -34.30
C THR A 117 28.75 16.45 -34.98
N HIS A 118 29.95 16.19 -34.43
CA HIS A 118 31.22 16.66 -34.99
C HIS A 118 31.82 15.70 -36.03
N LEU A 119 31.37 14.45 -36.06
CA LEU A 119 31.78 13.48 -37.08
C LEU A 119 31.14 13.79 -38.44
N GLN A 120 29.91 14.30 -38.44
CA GLN A 120 29.17 14.60 -39.65
C GLN A 120 29.90 15.55 -40.62
N PRO A 121 30.41 16.73 -40.20
CA PRO A 121 31.18 17.61 -41.10
C PRO A 121 32.48 16.96 -41.60
N HIS A 122 33.14 16.11 -40.80
CA HIS A 122 34.32 15.36 -41.23
C HIS A 122 34.02 14.41 -42.40
N CYS A 123 32.90 13.69 -42.34
CA CYS A 123 32.47 12.78 -43.40
C CYS A 123 31.98 13.50 -44.67
N GLN A 124 31.61 14.77 -44.56
CA GLN A 124 31.06 15.58 -45.65
C GLN A 124 32.13 16.39 -46.41
N SER A 125 33.31 16.62 -45.83
CA SER A 125 34.41 17.28 -46.52
C SER A 125 35.14 16.32 -47.46
N GLU A 126 35.35 16.72 -48.71
CA GLU A 126 36.05 15.91 -49.72
C GLU A 126 37.52 15.64 -49.34
N GLU A 127 38.13 16.55 -48.57
CA GLU A 127 39.53 16.45 -48.13
C GLU A 127 39.71 15.46 -46.96
N LEU A 128 38.76 15.38 -46.02
CA LEU A 128 38.89 14.52 -44.83
C LEU A 128 38.18 13.17 -44.95
N LYS A 129 37.33 12.99 -45.96
CA LYS A 129 36.66 11.70 -46.23
C LYS A 129 37.66 10.56 -46.54
N MET A 130 38.87 10.93 -46.98
CA MET A 130 39.96 9.98 -47.23
C MET A 130 40.62 9.46 -45.93
N HIS A 131 40.38 10.10 -44.79
CA HIS A 131 40.93 9.64 -43.52
C HIS A 131 40.16 8.43 -42.98
N LYS A 132 40.91 7.41 -42.51
CA LYS A 132 40.32 6.19 -41.94
C LYS A 132 39.75 6.46 -40.54
N LEU A 133 38.44 6.24 -40.38
CA LEU A 133 37.73 6.29 -39.11
C LEU A 133 37.65 4.89 -38.48
N VAL A 134 38.01 4.76 -37.22
CA VAL A 134 37.91 3.51 -36.43
C VAL A 134 36.99 3.71 -35.22
N ASP A 135 36.46 2.60 -34.69
CA ASP A 135 35.66 2.62 -33.46
C ASP A 135 36.50 3.08 -32.27
N THR A 136 35.89 3.86 -31.38
CA THR A 136 36.54 4.34 -30.16
C THR A 136 36.75 3.17 -29.20
N SER A 137 38.00 2.81 -28.96
CA SER A 137 38.39 1.89 -27.88
C SER A 137 39.35 2.61 -26.95
N THR A 138 39.14 2.48 -25.64
CA THR A 138 40.07 2.95 -24.61
C THR A 138 41.44 2.26 -24.71
N GLU A 139 41.52 1.09 -25.33
CA GLU A 139 42.75 0.31 -25.48
C GLU A 139 43.55 0.64 -26.74
N LEU A 140 43.01 1.46 -27.66
CA LEU A 140 43.72 1.85 -28.87
C LEU A 140 44.81 2.90 -28.59
N GLN A 141 44.65 3.74 -27.56
CA GLN A 141 45.64 4.76 -27.22
C GLN A 141 46.95 4.17 -26.67
N ASP A 142 46.93 2.95 -26.14
CA ASP A 142 48.12 2.24 -25.60
C ASP A 142 48.78 1.28 -26.60
N LYS A 143 48.29 1.19 -27.84
CA LYS A 143 48.79 0.21 -28.84
C LYS A 143 49.12 0.81 -30.21
N VAL A 144 49.28 2.12 -30.29
CA VAL A 144 49.84 2.78 -31.47
C VAL A 144 51.36 2.81 -31.30
N CYS A 145 52.07 2.17 -32.23
CA CYS A 145 53.53 2.29 -32.34
C CYS A 145 53.89 3.79 -32.34
N SER A 146 54.95 4.22 -31.64
CA SER A 146 55.41 5.63 -31.65
C SER A 146 55.75 6.15 -33.06
N HIS A 147 55.78 5.27 -34.06
CA HIS A 147 55.95 5.54 -35.48
C HIS A 147 54.57 5.55 -36.19
N PRO A 148 54.01 6.73 -36.54
CA PRO A 148 52.58 6.87 -36.86
C PRO A 148 52.08 6.30 -38.21
N GLU A 149 52.89 5.63 -39.03
CA GLU A 149 52.47 5.29 -40.40
C GLU A 149 52.53 3.81 -40.82
N SER A 150 52.77 2.86 -39.90
CA SER A 150 52.81 1.44 -40.27
C SER A 150 51.95 0.57 -39.36
N GLN A 151 51.00 -0.15 -39.96
CA GLN A 151 50.19 -1.16 -39.26
C GLN A 151 51.10 -2.25 -38.66
N PRO A 152 50.83 -2.73 -37.44
CA PRO A 152 51.62 -3.82 -36.87
C PRO A 152 51.19 -5.15 -37.48
N GLU A 153 52.05 -5.74 -38.30
CA GLU A 153 51.79 -7.02 -39.00
C GLU A 153 52.29 -8.24 -38.22
N VAL A 154 53.24 -8.04 -37.29
CA VAL A 154 54.04 -9.11 -36.68
C VAL A 154 54.01 -9.01 -35.15
N ILE A 155 53.91 -10.15 -34.46
CA ILE A 155 53.97 -10.23 -33.00
C ILE A 155 55.32 -10.81 -32.58
N CYS A 156 56.05 -10.09 -31.72
CA CYS A 156 57.21 -10.64 -31.04
C CYS A 156 56.75 -11.65 -29.98
N GLN A 157 57.18 -12.91 -30.06
CA GLN A 157 56.83 -13.91 -29.05
C GLN A 157 57.62 -13.71 -27.76
N THR A 158 58.87 -13.24 -27.88
CA THR A 158 59.77 -12.99 -26.75
C THR A 158 59.22 -11.89 -25.83
N ASP A 159 58.76 -10.78 -26.40
CA ASP A 159 58.31 -9.61 -25.64
C ASP A 159 56.78 -9.50 -25.52
N GLN A 160 56.03 -10.36 -26.23
CA GLN A 160 54.57 -10.33 -26.34
C GLN A 160 53.98 -9.00 -26.85
N GLN A 161 54.72 -8.28 -27.70
CA GLN A 161 54.30 -6.99 -28.27
C GLN A 161 53.99 -7.08 -29.78
N CYS A 162 53.06 -6.25 -30.24
CA CYS A 162 52.75 -6.07 -31.66
C CYS A 162 53.72 -5.05 -32.25
N LEU A 163 54.50 -5.45 -33.25
CA LEU A 163 55.55 -4.63 -33.84
C LEU A 163 55.08 -3.97 -35.14
N CYS A 164 55.37 -2.68 -35.31
CA CYS A 164 55.32 -2.04 -36.62
C CYS A 164 56.55 -2.44 -37.47
N TYR A 165 56.51 -2.19 -38.79
CA TYR A 165 57.58 -2.63 -39.71
C TYR A 165 58.97 -2.14 -39.27
N LEU A 166 59.07 -0.90 -38.79
CA LEU A 166 60.32 -0.31 -38.31
C LEU A 166 60.83 -0.98 -37.02
N CYS A 167 59.98 -1.19 -36.01
CA CYS A 167 60.35 -1.93 -34.78
C CYS A 167 60.79 -3.37 -35.08
N THR A 168 60.29 -3.97 -36.16
CA THR A 168 60.71 -5.29 -36.62
C THR A 168 62.15 -5.29 -37.13
N MET A 169 62.58 -4.19 -37.76
CA MET A 169 63.89 -4.05 -38.41
C MET A 169 64.98 -3.45 -37.51
N GLU A 170 64.61 -2.73 -36.46
CA GLU A 170 65.57 -2.02 -35.59
C GLU A 170 65.69 -2.65 -34.20
N GLU A 171 64.62 -2.63 -33.40
CA GLU A 171 64.69 -2.94 -31.96
C GLU A 171 64.57 -4.43 -31.65
N HIS A 172 63.80 -5.18 -32.44
CA HIS A 172 63.54 -6.60 -32.21
C HIS A 172 64.28 -7.50 -33.21
N THR A 173 65.44 -7.08 -33.72
CA THR A 173 66.32 -7.91 -34.58
C THR A 173 66.90 -9.10 -33.82
N GLY A 174 66.34 -10.28 -34.06
CA GLY A 174 66.81 -11.54 -33.45
C GLY A 174 65.81 -12.21 -32.52
N HIS A 175 64.69 -11.57 -32.20
CA HIS A 175 63.61 -12.19 -31.41
C HIS A 175 62.75 -13.12 -32.27
N GLU A 176 62.12 -14.11 -31.65
CA GLU A 176 61.22 -15.05 -32.33
C GLU A 176 59.91 -14.34 -32.68
N ARG A 177 59.54 -14.39 -33.97
CA ARG A 177 58.42 -13.63 -34.50
C ARG A 177 57.42 -14.55 -35.16
N VAL A 178 56.14 -14.30 -34.89
CA VAL A 178 55.04 -15.01 -35.53
C VAL A 178 54.04 -14.00 -36.07
N SER A 179 53.48 -14.31 -37.24
CA SER A 179 52.43 -13.46 -37.81
C SER A 179 51.24 -13.37 -36.88
N SER A 180 50.61 -12.21 -36.85
CA SER A 180 49.38 -11.98 -36.09
C SER A 180 48.29 -13.00 -36.43
N GLU A 181 48.24 -13.45 -37.68
CA GLU A 181 47.30 -14.43 -38.22
C GLU A 181 47.53 -15.86 -37.69
N THR A 182 48.79 -16.33 -37.66
CA THR A 182 49.11 -17.68 -37.18
C THR A 182 48.88 -17.79 -35.66
N LYS A 183 49.28 -16.78 -34.88
CA LYS A 183 49.03 -16.76 -33.43
C LYS A 183 47.53 -16.70 -33.12
N LYS A 184 46.74 -15.98 -33.93
CA LYS A 184 45.27 -15.97 -33.84
C LYS A 184 44.67 -17.33 -34.18
N ALA A 185 45.14 -18.00 -35.23
CA ALA A 185 44.66 -19.32 -35.63
C ALA A 185 44.93 -20.40 -34.56
N ASP A 186 46.13 -20.40 -33.96
CA ASP A 186 46.48 -21.36 -32.91
C ASP A 186 45.71 -21.11 -31.62
N LYS A 187 45.57 -19.83 -31.20
CA LYS A 187 44.76 -19.48 -30.03
C LYS A 187 43.29 -19.81 -30.25
N GLN A 188 42.78 -19.65 -31.46
CA GLN A 188 41.40 -19.95 -31.83
C GLN A 188 41.11 -21.45 -31.90
N LYS A 189 42.10 -22.28 -32.30
CA LYS A 189 42.02 -23.74 -32.18
C LYS A 189 42.06 -24.20 -30.72
N GLN A 190 42.89 -23.57 -29.89
CA GLN A 190 43.00 -23.88 -28.45
C GLN A 190 41.74 -23.51 -27.65
N LEU A 191 41.04 -22.43 -28.03
CA LEU A 191 39.73 -22.04 -27.49
C LEU A 191 38.55 -22.82 -28.10
N GLY A 192 38.81 -23.59 -29.17
CA GLY A 192 37.85 -24.40 -29.91
C GLY A 192 37.54 -25.75 -29.26
N VAL A 193 37.60 -25.88 -27.93
CA VAL A 193 37.27 -27.13 -27.23
C VAL A 193 35.74 -27.35 -27.26
N LYS A 194 35.26 -28.01 -28.33
CA LYS A 194 33.86 -28.46 -28.45
C LYS A 194 33.38 -29.24 -27.21
N HIS A 195 34.27 -30.01 -26.58
CA HIS A 195 33.96 -30.83 -25.40
C HIS A 195 33.66 -30.01 -24.12
N GLU A 196 34.40 -28.93 -23.85
CA GLU A 196 34.14 -28.08 -22.68
C GLU A 196 32.84 -27.30 -22.85
N LYS A 197 32.60 -26.74 -24.05
CA LYS A 197 31.36 -26.02 -24.35
C LYS A 197 30.12 -26.91 -24.16
N SER A 198 30.19 -28.18 -24.60
CA SER A 198 29.11 -29.15 -24.43
C SER A 198 28.84 -29.51 -22.96
N HIS A 199 29.88 -29.69 -22.15
CA HIS A 199 29.74 -30.02 -20.73
C HIS A 199 29.13 -28.87 -19.93
N TYR A 200 29.54 -27.62 -20.20
CA TYR A 200 28.93 -26.46 -19.56
C TYR A 200 27.47 -26.28 -19.98
N GLN A 201 27.13 -26.53 -21.25
CA GLN A 201 25.74 -26.46 -21.72
C GLN A 201 24.83 -27.48 -21.02
N GLN A 202 25.29 -28.73 -20.84
CA GLN A 202 24.53 -29.74 -20.10
C GLN A 202 24.33 -29.34 -18.63
N ARG A 203 25.38 -28.84 -17.97
CA ARG A 203 25.28 -28.36 -16.58
C ARG A 203 24.33 -27.18 -16.46
N ILE A 204 24.29 -26.27 -17.45
CA ILE A 204 23.34 -25.15 -17.46
C ILE A 204 21.91 -25.70 -17.54
N GLN A 205 21.62 -26.61 -18.47
CA GLN A 205 20.29 -27.23 -18.60
C GLN A 205 19.85 -27.94 -17.32
N GLU A 206 20.73 -28.72 -16.68
CA GLU A 206 20.43 -29.36 -15.39
C GLU A 206 20.11 -28.35 -14.28
N ARG A 207 20.81 -27.20 -14.26
CA ARG A 207 20.54 -26.14 -13.28
C ARG A 207 19.27 -25.36 -13.59
N GLU A 208 18.93 -25.18 -14.86
CA GLU A 208 17.67 -24.56 -15.30
C GLU A 208 16.46 -25.42 -14.90
N ILE A 209 16.55 -26.75 -15.05
CA ILE A 209 15.50 -27.69 -14.60
C ILE A 209 15.33 -27.59 -13.08
N LYS A 210 16.41 -27.69 -12.30
CA LYS A 210 16.35 -27.55 -10.84
C LYS A 210 15.82 -26.19 -10.39
N LEU A 211 16.16 -25.13 -11.12
CA LEU A 211 15.62 -23.79 -10.86
C LEU A 211 14.11 -23.73 -11.11
N MET A 212 13.62 -24.40 -12.17
CA MET A 212 12.19 -24.49 -12.45
C MET A 212 11.44 -25.28 -11.36
N GLU A 213 11.99 -26.41 -10.92
CA GLU A 213 11.43 -27.20 -9.81
C GLU A 213 11.33 -26.38 -8.52
N LEU A 214 12.42 -25.69 -8.13
CA LEU A 214 12.42 -24.83 -6.94
C LEU A 214 11.41 -23.69 -7.04
N LYS A 215 11.25 -23.09 -8.23
CA LYS A 215 10.22 -22.06 -8.46
C LYS A 215 8.81 -22.64 -8.30
N GLN A 216 8.54 -23.83 -8.83
CA GLN A 216 7.26 -24.51 -8.67
C GLN A 216 6.99 -24.84 -7.20
N THR A 217 7.99 -25.36 -6.48
CA THR A 217 7.89 -25.63 -5.05
C THR A 217 7.59 -24.36 -4.25
N MET A 218 8.27 -23.25 -4.55
CA MET A 218 7.99 -21.95 -3.93
C MET A 218 6.56 -21.48 -4.19
N THR A 219 6.04 -21.64 -5.42
CA THR A 219 4.64 -21.31 -5.71
C THR A 219 3.67 -22.22 -4.96
N PHE A 220 3.96 -23.52 -4.85
CA PHE A 220 3.14 -24.46 -4.11
C PHE A 220 3.09 -24.12 -2.61
N ILE A 221 4.23 -23.83 -1.98
CA ILE A 221 4.27 -23.40 -0.57
C ILE A 221 3.41 -22.15 -0.38
N LYS A 222 3.54 -21.15 -1.27
CA LYS A 222 2.71 -19.93 -1.20
C LYS A 222 1.22 -20.24 -1.26
N CYS A 223 0.80 -21.12 -2.16
CA CYS A 223 -0.61 -21.52 -2.25
C CYS A 223 -1.10 -22.22 -0.98
N VAL A 224 -0.32 -23.16 -0.44
CA VAL A 224 -0.70 -23.89 0.79
C VAL A 224 -0.77 -22.96 2.00
N VAL A 225 0.21 -22.05 2.15
CA VAL A 225 0.21 -21.06 3.24
C VAL A 225 -0.99 -20.11 3.11
N GLN A 226 -1.27 -19.63 1.90
CA GLN A 226 -2.40 -18.75 1.64
C GLN A 226 -3.74 -19.44 1.94
N ALA A 227 -3.92 -20.69 1.50
CA ALA A 227 -5.13 -21.47 1.80
C ALA A 227 -5.30 -21.69 3.32
N ALA A 228 -4.23 -22.01 4.05
CA ALA A 228 -4.29 -22.17 5.50
C ALA A 228 -4.66 -20.86 6.22
N VAL A 229 -4.16 -19.71 5.73
CA VAL A 229 -4.56 -18.39 6.24
C VAL A 229 -6.04 -18.15 5.98
N GLU A 230 -6.52 -18.35 4.75
CA GLU A 230 -7.93 -18.14 4.38
C GLU A 230 -8.89 -19.04 5.18
N ASP A 231 -8.54 -20.31 5.37
CA ASP A 231 -9.31 -21.23 6.20
C ASP A 231 -9.34 -20.78 7.67
N SER A 232 -8.20 -20.33 8.20
CA SER A 232 -8.15 -19.80 9.57
C SER A 232 -9.00 -18.54 9.74
N GLU A 233 -8.92 -17.59 8.79
CA GLU A 233 -9.73 -16.37 8.79
C GLU A 233 -11.22 -16.68 8.75
N LYS A 234 -11.63 -17.68 7.97
CA LYS A 234 -13.02 -18.14 7.92
C LYS A 234 -13.50 -18.66 9.27
N ILE A 235 -12.71 -19.53 9.92
CA ILE A 235 -13.05 -20.09 11.24
C ILE A 235 -13.16 -18.98 12.29
N PHE A 236 -12.21 -18.05 12.33
CA PHE A 236 -12.26 -16.92 13.27
C PHE A 236 -13.45 -16.00 12.99
N THR A 237 -13.80 -15.78 11.72
CA THR A 237 -14.98 -14.99 11.33
C THR A 237 -16.28 -15.64 11.82
N GLU A 238 -16.41 -16.96 11.68
CA GLU A 238 -17.57 -17.72 12.19
C GLU A 238 -17.68 -17.61 13.72
N MET A 239 -16.55 -17.69 14.43
CA MET A 239 -16.51 -17.52 15.89
C MET A 239 -16.94 -16.12 16.32
N ILE A 240 -16.42 -15.06 15.67
CA ILE A 240 -16.82 -13.67 15.93
C ILE A 240 -18.32 -13.50 15.70
N CYS A 241 -18.86 -14.02 14.60
CA CYS A 241 -20.29 -13.98 14.31
C CYS A 241 -21.11 -14.68 15.40
N SER A 242 -20.63 -15.83 15.89
CA SER A 242 -21.29 -16.56 16.97
C SER A 242 -21.31 -15.77 18.28
N MET A 243 -20.18 -15.15 18.65
CA MET A 243 -20.09 -14.30 19.84
C MET A 243 -20.99 -13.05 19.73
N ALA A 244 -21.04 -12.42 18.56
CA ALA A 244 -21.92 -11.27 18.31
C ALA A 244 -23.40 -11.64 18.48
N ARG A 245 -23.82 -12.83 18.02
CA ARG A 245 -25.17 -13.36 18.22
C ARG A 245 -25.49 -13.53 19.69
N ARG A 246 -24.60 -14.19 20.44
CA ARG A 246 -24.75 -14.38 21.90
C ARG A 246 -24.82 -13.07 22.67
N HIS A 247 -24.04 -12.07 22.26
CA HIS A 247 -24.14 -10.71 22.82
C HIS A 247 -25.52 -10.10 22.59
N SER A 248 -26.11 -10.27 21.39
CA SER A 248 -27.48 -9.82 21.13
C SER A 248 -28.50 -10.53 22.02
N GLU A 249 -28.40 -11.86 22.17
CA GLU A 249 -29.29 -12.65 23.03
C GLU A 249 -29.28 -12.13 24.48
N VAL A 250 -28.11 -11.87 25.06
CA VAL A 250 -27.98 -11.31 26.42
C VAL A 250 -28.61 -9.93 26.52
N LYS A 251 -28.38 -9.07 25.52
CA LYS A 251 -28.95 -7.72 25.46
C LYS A 251 -30.49 -7.74 25.38
N ASP A 252 -31.04 -8.64 24.58
CA ASP A 252 -32.49 -8.76 24.40
C ASP A 252 -33.14 -9.32 25.67
N MET A 253 -32.48 -10.25 26.37
CA MET A 253 -32.92 -10.75 27.68
C MET A 253 -32.95 -9.65 28.74
N ILE A 254 -31.94 -8.76 28.78
CA ILE A 254 -31.92 -7.60 29.69
C ILE A 254 -33.11 -6.68 29.43
N ARG A 255 -33.35 -6.33 28.18
CA ARG A 255 -34.46 -5.44 27.78
C ARG A 255 -35.82 -6.05 28.05
N ALA A 256 -35.95 -7.37 27.87
CA ALA A 256 -37.18 -8.09 28.20
C ALA A 256 -37.45 -8.04 29.71
N GLN A 257 -36.43 -8.24 30.55
CA GLN A 257 -36.56 -8.11 32.00
C GLN A 257 -36.93 -6.68 32.41
N GLU A 258 -36.23 -5.67 31.89
CA GLU A 258 -36.55 -4.26 32.12
C GLU A 258 -38.01 -3.96 31.82
N LYS A 259 -38.50 -4.39 30.65
CA LYS A 259 -39.89 -4.19 30.25
C LYS A 259 -40.88 -4.90 31.19
N ALA A 260 -40.59 -6.14 31.59
CA ALA A 260 -41.47 -6.89 32.50
C ALA A 260 -41.55 -6.23 33.88
N GLU A 261 -40.43 -5.76 34.42
CA GLU A 261 -40.38 -5.06 35.69
C GLU A 261 -41.11 -3.71 35.64
N LEU A 262 -40.94 -2.95 34.55
CA LEU A 262 -41.66 -1.69 34.35
C LEU A 262 -43.17 -1.91 34.27
N SER A 263 -43.63 -2.91 33.51
CA SER A 263 -45.07 -3.22 33.44
C SER A 263 -45.66 -3.61 34.79
N ARG A 264 -44.89 -4.32 35.63
CA ARG A 264 -45.32 -4.66 37.01
C ARG A 264 -45.45 -3.42 37.89
N VAL A 265 -44.55 -2.45 37.74
CA VAL A 265 -44.60 -1.16 38.46
C VAL A 265 -45.77 -0.31 37.96
N GLU A 266 -45.99 -0.24 36.65
CA GLU A 266 -47.12 0.47 36.04
C GLU A 266 -48.47 -0.06 36.54
N GLU A 267 -48.61 -1.38 36.68
CA GLU A 267 -49.81 -2.01 37.25
C GLU A 267 -50.07 -1.59 38.70
N HIS A 268 -49.04 -1.61 39.55
CA HIS A 268 -49.16 -1.16 40.95
C HIS A 268 -49.45 0.34 41.05
N LEU A 269 -48.86 1.15 40.16
CA LEU A 269 -49.14 2.58 40.11
C LEU A 269 -50.62 2.82 39.80
N GLY A 270 -51.18 2.12 38.80
CA GLY A 270 -52.59 2.23 38.45
C GLY A 270 -53.53 1.81 39.59
N GLN A 271 -53.17 0.75 40.33
CA GLN A 271 -53.91 0.31 41.52
C GLN A 271 -53.93 1.39 42.61
N LEU A 272 -52.77 1.99 42.91
CA LEU A 272 -52.67 3.07 43.92
C LEU A 272 -53.39 4.35 43.47
N GLU A 273 -53.33 4.71 42.20
CA GLU A 273 -54.08 5.85 41.66
C GLU A 273 -55.59 5.66 41.80
N GLN A 274 -56.09 4.44 41.57
CA GLN A 274 -57.49 4.10 41.77
C GLN A 274 -57.89 4.17 43.26
N GLU A 275 -57.09 3.59 44.16
CA GLU A 275 -57.34 3.62 45.60
C GLU A 275 -57.39 5.06 46.13
N ILE A 276 -56.47 5.92 45.70
CA ILE A 276 -56.47 7.35 46.06
C ILE A 276 -57.74 8.05 45.53
N ALA A 277 -58.19 7.73 44.32
CA ALA A 277 -59.40 8.31 43.74
C ALA A 277 -60.68 7.86 44.47
N GLU A 278 -60.70 6.62 44.98
CA GLU A 278 -61.76 6.10 45.85
C GLU A 278 -61.78 6.84 47.20
N LEU A 279 -60.64 6.91 47.89
CA LEU A 279 -60.52 7.62 49.18
C LEU A 279 -60.87 9.11 49.10
N ARG A 280 -60.55 9.79 47.98
CA ARG A 280 -60.95 11.19 47.76
C ARG A 280 -62.45 11.37 47.58
N ARG A 281 -63.16 10.40 46.99
CA ARG A 281 -64.63 10.45 46.88
C ARG A 281 -65.31 10.32 48.22
N ASP A 282 -64.74 9.54 49.14
CA ASP A 282 -65.23 9.43 50.51
C ASP A 282 -65.07 10.75 51.28
N ASP A 283 -63.95 11.48 51.12
CA ASP A 283 -63.75 12.83 51.69
C ASP A 283 -64.77 13.85 51.14
N GLU A 284 -65.08 13.79 49.84
CA GLU A 284 -66.15 14.61 49.23
C GLU A 284 -67.54 14.28 49.81
N LEU A 285 -67.80 13.00 50.12
CA LEU A 285 -69.02 12.56 50.79
C LEU A 285 -69.11 13.04 52.25
N GLU A 286 -67.99 13.05 52.97
CA GLU A 286 -67.90 13.58 54.33
C GLU A 286 -68.21 15.09 54.35
N GLN A 287 -67.76 15.85 53.35
CA GLN A 287 -68.13 17.26 53.19
C GLN A 287 -69.63 17.48 52.91
N LEU A 288 -70.29 16.59 52.17
CA LEU A 288 -71.75 16.65 51.95
C LEU A 288 -72.55 16.37 53.24
N SER A 289 -72.00 15.60 54.19
CA SER A 289 -72.61 15.35 55.51
C SER A 289 -72.76 16.60 56.39
N HIS A 290 -72.01 17.66 56.08
CA HIS A 290 -72.10 18.95 56.76
C HIS A 290 -73.14 19.90 56.13
N THR A 291 -73.88 19.47 55.10
CA THR A 291 -74.98 20.25 54.50
C THR A 291 -76.34 19.88 55.13
N GLU A 292 -77.21 20.87 55.36
CA GLU A 292 -78.49 20.73 56.09
C GLU A 292 -79.58 19.90 55.36
N ASP A 293 -79.35 19.45 54.13
CA ASP A 293 -80.33 18.69 53.36
C ASP A 293 -80.24 17.17 53.63
N HIS A 294 -80.94 16.74 54.68
CA HIS A 294 -80.96 15.35 55.13
C HIS A 294 -81.54 14.34 54.12
N MET A 295 -82.30 14.80 53.12
CA MET A 295 -82.96 13.92 52.13
C MET A 295 -81.99 13.48 51.02
N SER A 296 -81.15 14.38 50.53
CA SER A 296 -80.14 14.07 49.51
C SER A 296 -78.99 13.24 50.10
N LEU A 297 -78.64 13.45 51.38
CA LEU A 297 -77.65 12.64 52.10
C LEU A 297 -78.02 11.15 52.18
N LEU A 298 -79.28 10.84 52.49
CA LEU A 298 -79.77 9.47 52.64
C LEU A 298 -79.80 8.71 51.31
N GLN A 299 -80.08 9.39 50.20
CA GLN A 299 -80.04 8.79 48.85
C GLN A 299 -78.62 8.51 48.37
N THR A 300 -77.67 9.40 48.68
CA THR A 300 -76.25 9.21 48.32
C THR A 300 -75.62 8.10 49.17
N ALA A 301 -75.90 8.06 50.47
CA ALA A 301 -75.40 7.02 51.37
C ALA A 301 -75.95 5.61 51.04
N GLN A 302 -77.22 5.51 50.61
CA GLN A 302 -77.80 4.23 50.15
C GLN A 302 -77.20 3.74 48.82
N SER A 303 -76.62 4.63 48.02
CA SER A 303 -75.98 4.29 46.74
C SER A 303 -74.53 3.81 46.88
N LEU A 304 -73.88 4.06 48.02
CA LEU A 304 -72.46 3.74 48.28
C LEU A 304 -72.24 2.50 49.18
N GLY A 305 -73.32 1.87 49.68
CA GLY A 305 -73.25 0.86 50.74
C GLY A 305 -72.53 -0.47 50.46
N ASP A 306 -71.81 -0.64 49.34
CA ASP A 306 -71.18 -1.91 48.95
C ASP A 306 -69.66 -1.86 48.74
N LEU A 307 -68.97 -0.79 49.12
CA LEU A 307 -67.51 -0.74 49.02
C LEU A 307 -66.88 -0.32 50.35
N VAL A 308 -66.25 -1.29 51.03
CA VAL A 308 -64.88 -1.25 51.58
C VAL A 308 -64.76 -2.26 52.74
N ASP A 309 -64.01 -3.34 52.52
CA ASP A 309 -63.30 -4.05 53.59
C ASP A 309 -61.86 -3.50 53.58
N PRO A 310 -61.41 -2.75 54.59
CA PRO A 310 -60.11 -2.12 54.62
C PRO A 310 -59.05 -3.14 55.05
N LYS A 311 -58.78 -4.14 54.21
CA LYS A 311 -57.71 -5.10 54.43
C LYS A 311 -56.94 -5.38 53.15
N GLY A 312 -55.92 -4.55 52.93
CA GLY A 312 -54.94 -4.80 51.89
C GLY A 312 -53.83 -3.77 51.88
N LEU A 313 -53.16 -3.55 53.02
CA LEU A 313 -51.93 -2.74 53.08
C LEU A 313 -50.97 -3.20 51.97
N CYS A 314 -50.81 -2.36 50.95
CA CYS A 314 -49.87 -2.60 49.87
C CYS A 314 -48.46 -2.57 50.46
N SER A 315 -47.81 -3.75 50.52
CA SER A 315 -46.43 -3.84 50.99
C SER A 315 -45.52 -3.10 50.00
N PRO A 316 -44.56 -2.29 50.46
CA PRO A 316 -43.75 -1.51 49.55
C PRO A 316 -42.91 -2.45 48.68
N LEU A 317 -43.09 -2.35 47.37
CA LEU A 317 -42.22 -2.98 46.36
C LEU A 317 -40.83 -2.32 46.40
N ILE A 318 -40.05 -2.60 47.45
CA ILE A 318 -38.61 -2.45 47.38
C ILE A 318 -38.08 -3.77 46.82
N SER A 319 -38.32 -3.99 45.53
CA SER A 319 -37.56 -4.99 44.78
C SER A 319 -36.17 -4.43 44.52
N SER A 320 -35.34 -4.51 45.55
CA SER A 320 -33.92 -4.85 45.50
C SER A 320 -33.23 -4.59 44.16
N SER A 321 -32.42 -3.54 44.15
CA SER A 321 -31.42 -3.14 43.16
C SER A 321 -30.29 -4.19 42.94
N LEU A 322 -30.58 -5.50 42.97
CA LEU A 322 -29.58 -6.57 43.07
C LEU A 322 -29.37 -7.41 41.80
N GLY A 323 -30.09 -7.16 40.69
CA GLY A 323 -30.00 -7.99 39.48
C GLY A 323 -28.80 -7.69 38.55
N PHE A 324 -28.44 -6.41 38.40
CA PHE A 324 -27.47 -6.01 37.37
C PHE A 324 -26.01 -6.22 37.79
N ASP A 325 -25.70 -6.12 39.10
CA ASP A 325 -24.34 -6.38 39.60
C ASP A 325 -23.95 -7.86 39.49
N ASP A 326 -24.90 -8.77 39.73
CA ASP A 326 -24.69 -10.20 39.53
C ASP A 326 -24.47 -10.53 38.03
N LEU A 327 -25.25 -9.92 37.14
CA LEU A 327 -25.10 -10.09 35.70
C LEU A 327 -23.75 -9.56 35.21
N LYS A 328 -23.33 -8.37 35.66
CA LYS A 328 -22.03 -7.78 35.34
C LYS A 328 -20.89 -8.68 35.80
N ARG A 329 -20.99 -9.25 37.01
CA ARG A 329 -20.02 -10.21 37.55
C ARG A 329 -19.94 -11.47 36.67
N LYS A 330 -21.08 -12.05 36.30
CA LYS A 330 -21.14 -13.24 35.41
C LYS A 330 -20.57 -12.98 34.03
N ILE A 331 -20.84 -11.82 33.42
CA ILE A 331 -20.27 -11.43 32.12
C ILE A 331 -18.75 -11.25 32.23
N THR A 332 -18.27 -10.65 33.34
CA THR A 332 -16.83 -10.48 33.58
C THR A 332 -16.12 -11.83 33.74
N GLU A 333 -16.76 -12.79 34.42
CA GLU A 333 -16.23 -14.15 34.56
C GLU A 333 -16.19 -14.90 33.22
N LEU A 334 -17.25 -14.79 32.42
CA LEU A 334 -17.27 -15.35 31.06
C LEU A 334 -16.13 -14.80 30.20
N LYS A 335 -15.88 -13.48 30.28
CA LYS A 335 -14.77 -12.83 29.58
C LYS A 335 -13.43 -13.45 29.98
N LYS A 336 -13.15 -13.57 31.29
CA LYS A 336 -11.89 -14.15 31.78
C LYS A 336 -11.67 -15.57 31.27
N ARG A 337 -12.72 -16.39 31.26
CA ARG A 337 -12.65 -17.77 30.76
C ARG A 337 -12.36 -17.82 29.25
N LEU A 338 -13.01 -16.96 28.47
CA LEU A 338 -12.75 -16.85 27.03
C LEU A 338 -11.32 -16.38 26.75
N ASP A 339 -10.86 -15.32 27.43
CA ASP A 339 -9.51 -14.79 27.28
C ASP A 339 -8.45 -15.87 27.59
N HIS A 340 -8.65 -16.65 28.65
CA HIS A 340 -7.75 -17.73 29.04
C HIS A 340 -7.69 -18.86 27.99
N ILE A 341 -8.84 -19.34 27.54
CA ILE A 341 -8.92 -20.39 26.50
C ILE A 341 -8.27 -19.91 25.21
N CYS A 342 -8.56 -18.68 24.78
CA CYS A 342 -7.98 -18.11 23.57
C CYS A 342 -6.46 -18.00 23.67
N GLN A 343 -5.93 -17.56 24.81
CA GLN A 343 -4.48 -17.46 25.01
C GLN A 343 -3.81 -18.84 24.96
N GLU A 344 -4.34 -19.82 25.68
CA GLU A 344 -3.79 -21.18 25.74
C GLU A 344 -3.75 -21.84 24.35
N GLU A 345 -4.83 -21.72 23.58
CA GLU A 345 -4.91 -22.34 22.25
C GLU A 345 -4.03 -21.63 21.22
N VAL A 346 -3.87 -20.30 21.31
CA VAL A 346 -2.93 -19.56 20.45
C VAL A 346 -1.49 -20.00 20.68
N GLU A 347 -1.09 -20.22 21.93
CA GLU A 347 0.24 -20.72 22.28
C GLU A 347 0.47 -22.14 21.71
N LYS A 348 -0.52 -23.03 21.80
CA LYS A 348 -0.45 -24.39 21.22
C LYS A 348 -0.33 -24.37 19.68
N MET A 349 -1.12 -23.53 19.01
CA MET A 349 -1.08 -23.38 17.55
C MET A 349 0.29 -22.87 17.07
N SER A 350 0.90 -21.93 17.80
CA SER A 350 2.23 -21.39 17.49
C SER A 350 3.33 -22.47 17.55
N CYS A 351 3.29 -23.34 18.56
CA CYS A 351 4.26 -24.44 18.68
C CYS A 351 4.12 -25.49 17.56
N SER A 352 2.89 -25.84 17.19
CA SER A 352 2.63 -26.82 16.12
C SER A 352 3.09 -26.35 14.74
N ALA A 353 2.89 -25.06 14.43
CA ALA A 353 3.31 -24.46 13.15
C ALA A 353 4.83 -24.48 12.96
N ILE A 354 5.61 -24.27 14.03
CA ILE A 354 7.08 -24.28 14.01
C ILE A 354 7.62 -25.70 13.81
N GLU A 355 7.04 -26.69 14.50
CA GLU A 355 7.50 -28.08 14.39
C GLU A 355 7.27 -28.68 13.00
N HIS A 356 6.13 -28.40 12.36
CA HIS A 356 5.81 -28.95 11.04
C HIS A 356 6.69 -28.36 9.94
N HIS A 357 7.11 -27.09 10.08
CA HIS A 357 8.07 -26.45 9.17
C HIS A 357 9.46 -27.10 9.27
N CYS A 358 9.95 -27.38 10.49
CA CYS A 358 11.27 -27.99 10.70
C CYS A 358 11.35 -29.47 10.28
N LYS A 359 10.28 -30.26 10.48
CA LYS A 359 10.28 -31.70 10.15
C LYS A 359 10.17 -31.99 8.64
N LYS A 360 9.50 -31.11 7.87
CA LYS A 360 9.24 -31.33 6.42
C LYS A 360 10.36 -30.81 5.50
N TRP A 361 11.19 -29.88 5.96
CA TRP A 361 12.26 -29.23 5.17
C TRP A 361 13.66 -29.54 5.70
N GLY A 362 13.88 -30.76 6.16
CA GLY A 362 15.17 -31.23 6.65
C GLY A 362 16.27 -31.01 5.61
N SER A 363 17.24 -30.15 5.94
CA SER A 363 18.51 -29.84 5.24
C SER A 363 18.62 -28.48 4.55
N ILE A 364 17.74 -27.50 4.83
CA ILE A 364 18.15 -26.10 4.72
C ILE A 364 18.61 -25.68 6.11
N THR A 365 19.92 -25.43 6.27
CA THR A 365 20.48 -24.89 7.50
C THR A 365 19.63 -23.69 7.94
N PRO A 366 19.16 -23.65 9.20
CA PRO A 366 18.40 -22.51 9.66
C PRO A 366 19.36 -21.32 9.61
N VAL A 367 19.01 -20.31 8.82
CA VAL A 367 19.57 -18.99 9.04
C VAL A 367 19.05 -18.57 10.41
N ASN A 368 19.82 -18.91 11.45
CA ASN A 368 19.71 -18.33 12.78
C ASN A 368 20.12 -16.86 12.67
N SER A 369 19.22 -16.06 12.13
CA SER A 369 19.15 -14.60 12.23
C SER A 369 17.83 -14.20 11.57
N LEU A 370 16.98 -13.48 12.31
CA LEU A 370 15.64 -12.98 11.93
C LEU A 370 14.41 -13.77 12.41
N LEU A 371 14.53 -14.57 13.47
CA LEU A 371 13.38 -14.79 14.37
C LEU A 371 13.72 -14.25 15.76
N THR A 372 14.02 -12.95 15.83
CA THR A 372 13.46 -12.17 16.94
C THR A 372 11.96 -12.38 16.88
N THR A 373 11.37 -12.81 17.99
CA THR A 373 9.92 -12.76 18.22
C THR A 373 9.35 -11.55 17.48
N PRO A 374 8.34 -11.69 16.62
CA PRO A 374 7.63 -10.51 16.18
C PRO A 374 6.91 -10.02 17.43
N SER A 375 7.55 -9.11 18.16
CA SER A 375 6.80 -8.02 18.77
C SER A 375 5.96 -7.49 17.62
N TYR A 376 4.65 -7.61 17.73
CA TYR A 376 3.68 -7.14 16.74
C TYR A 376 3.91 -5.63 16.54
N GLN A 377 4.89 -5.26 15.73
CA GLN A 377 5.07 -3.91 15.26
C GLN A 377 4.15 -3.80 14.06
N VAL A 378 2.92 -3.37 14.35
CA VAL A 378 1.99 -2.92 13.33
C VAL A 378 2.66 -1.72 12.64
N THR A 379 3.33 -1.95 11.52
CA THR A 379 3.87 -0.91 10.66
C THR A 379 2.69 -0.25 9.94
N GLY A 380 2.02 0.67 10.65
CA GLY A 380 0.98 1.48 10.06
C GLY A 380 1.54 2.32 8.91
N HIS A 381 0.78 2.44 7.83
CA HIS A 381 1.16 3.24 6.67
C HIS A 381 1.14 4.73 7.04
N GLU A 382 2.23 5.45 6.81
CA GLU A 382 2.31 6.89 7.07
C GLU A 382 1.78 7.68 5.87
N VAL A 383 0.79 8.52 6.13
CA VAL A 383 0.14 9.38 5.14
C VAL A 383 0.43 10.83 5.51
N THR A 384 0.99 11.58 4.57
CA THR A 384 1.19 13.03 4.71
C THR A 384 0.15 13.78 3.88
N LEU A 385 -0.52 14.76 4.47
CA LEU A 385 -1.56 15.55 3.83
C LEU A 385 -1.47 17.03 4.21
N ASN A 386 -1.91 17.91 3.31
CA ASN A 386 -1.91 19.35 3.50
C ASN A 386 -3.36 19.86 3.43
N LEU A 387 -3.85 20.49 4.49
CA LEU A 387 -5.20 21.02 4.58
C LEU A 387 -5.19 22.55 4.61
N LEU A 388 -6.00 23.16 3.75
CA LEU A 388 -6.25 24.60 3.76
C LEU A 388 -7.35 24.95 4.77
N ARG A 389 -7.17 26.07 5.48
CA ARG A 389 -8.15 26.59 6.45
C ARG A 389 -9.37 27.15 5.72
N LYS A 390 -10.56 26.76 6.16
CA LYS A 390 -11.85 27.36 5.77
C LYS A 390 -12.44 28.14 6.95
N GLU A 391 -13.59 28.77 6.76
CA GLU A 391 -14.31 29.54 7.80
C GLU A 391 -14.53 28.75 9.10
N GLN A 392 -14.74 27.43 9.00
CA GLN A 392 -14.95 26.53 10.15
C GLN A 392 -13.65 25.80 10.61
N GLY A 393 -12.48 26.26 10.18
CA GLY A 393 -11.19 25.64 10.48
C GLY A 393 -10.79 24.54 9.47
N PHE A 394 -10.10 23.50 9.96
CA PHE A 394 -9.60 22.40 9.12
C PHE A 394 -10.55 21.19 9.02
N GLY A 395 -11.52 21.08 9.92
CA GLY A 395 -12.60 20.09 9.81
C GLY A 395 -12.34 18.70 10.41
N PHE A 396 -11.44 18.58 11.38
CA PHE A 396 -11.20 17.33 12.10
C PHE A 396 -11.08 17.57 13.62
N ARG A 397 -11.31 16.53 14.41
CA ARG A 397 -11.14 16.52 15.88
C ARG A 397 -10.06 15.53 16.29
N ILE A 398 -9.31 15.88 17.34
CA ILE A 398 -8.28 15.03 17.93
C ILE A 398 -8.67 14.63 19.35
N LYS A 399 -8.26 13.43 19.79
CA LYS A 399 -8.29 13.01 21.19
C LYS A 399 -6.96 12.39 21.59
N ARG A 400 -6.64 12.42 22.88
CA ARG A 400 -5.59 11.57 23.43
C ARG A 400 -6.14 10.16 23.67
N GLY A 401 -5.42 9.14 23.20
CA GLY A 401 -5.69 7.73 23.45
C GLY A 401 -5.34 7.35 24.88
N ASN A 402 -5.99 6.30 25.40
CA ASN A 402 -5.86 5.88 26.80
C ASN A 402 -4.80 4.78 27.01
N ASP A 403 -4.02 4.47 25.97
CA ASP A 403 -2.99 3.43 26.00
C ASP A 403 -1.70 3.96 26.64
N SER A 404 -0.85 3.04 27.13
CA SER A 404 0.46 3.33 27.76
C SER A 404 1.41 4.18 26.91
N ALA A 405 1.11 4.37 25.61
CA ALA A 405 1.87 5.18 24.66
C ALA A 405 1.34 6.62 24.47
N ASN A 406 0.27 7.05 25.16
CA ASN A 406 -0.25 8.43 25.13
C ASN A 406 -0.47 9.04 23.72
N LYS A 407 -0.81 8.21 22.74
CA LYS A 407 -0.95 8.56 21.32
C LYS A 407 -2.09 9.57 21.07
N ILE A 408 -1.96 10.41 20.05
CA ILE A 408 -3.03 11.34 19.64
C ILE A 408 -3.73 10.77 18.41
N LEU A 409 -5.06 10.70 18.44
CA LEU A 409 -5.87 10.06 17.41
C LEU A 409 -6.88 11.03 16.80
N ILE A 410 -7.11 10.91 15.49
CA ILE A 410 -8.22 11.59 14.81
C ILE A 410 -9.52 10.89 15.17
N THR A 411 -10.50 11.63 15.70
CA THR A 411 -11.78 11.03 16.15
C THR A 411 -12.92 11.24 15.18
N THR A 412 -12.94 12.40 14.52
CA THR A 412 -14.09 12.83 13.75
C THR A 412 -13.62 13.72 12.63
N ILE A 413 -14.22 13.55 11.46
CA ILE A 413 -14.07 14.43 10.30
C ILE A 413 -15.43 15.06 10.04
N VAL A 414 -15.46 16.39 10.01
CA VAL A 414 -16.67 17.17 9.79
C VAL A 414 -17.04 17.10 8.31
N ARG A 415 -18.27 16.71 7.98
CA ARG A 415 -18.74 16.63 6.58
C ARG A 415 -18.61 17.96 5.86
N HIS A 416 -18.30 17.91 4.56
CA HIS A 416 -18.09 19.08 3.68
C HIS A 416 -16.93 20.02 4.04
N SER A 417 -16.16 19.72 5.08
CA SER A 417 -14.96 20.47 5.49
C SER A 417 -13.74 20.20 4.58
N SER A 418 -12.64 20.93 4.81
CA SER A 418 -11.37 20.70 4.10
C SER A 418 -10.86 19.27 4.27
N ALA A 419 -10.83 18.74 5.50
CA ALA A 419 -10.42 17.36 5.77
C ALA A 419 -11.31 16.32 5.08
N HIS A 420 -12.63 16.56 5.00
CA HIS A 420 -13.56 15.66 4.31
C HIS A 420 -13.36 15.65 2.79
N ARG A 421 -13.11 16.83 2.19
CA ARG A 421 -12.91 16.96 0.74
C ARG A 421 -11.57 16.39 0.28
N ASP A 422 -10.53 16.48 1.12
CA ASP A 422 -9.23 15.86 0.84
C ASP A 422 -9.31 14.32 0.88
N GLY A 423 -10.09 13.76 1.81
CA GLY A 423 -10.42 12.33 1.85
C GLY A 423 -9.30 11.40 2.30
N ARG A 424 -8.06 11.88 2.47
CA ARG A 424 -6.92 11.05 2.93
C ARG A 424 -6.89 10.88 4.43
N LEU A 425 -7.33 11.88 5.19
CA LEU A 425 -7.49 11.79 6.65
C LEU A 425 -8.69 10.91 6.99
N GLN A 426 -8.57 10.04 7.98
CA GLN A 426 -9.67 9.17 8.44
C GLN A 426 -9.80 9.17 9.98
N PRO A 427 -11.01 8.98 10.52
CA PRO A 427 -11.18 8.68 11.94
C PRO A 427 -10.43 7.38 12.31
N GLY A 428 -9.64 7.41 13.37
CA GLY A 428 -8.78 6.31 13.82
C GLY A 428 -7.30 6.50 13.47
N ASP A 429 -6.96 7.42 12.58
CA ASP A 429 -5.56 7.72 12.26
C ASP A 429 -4.80 8.26 13.49
N GLU A 430 -3.56 7.80 13.70
CA GLU A 430 -2.64 8.31 14.73
C GLU A 430 -1.91 9.54 14.20
N LEU A 431 -1.97 10.67 14.88
CA LEU A 431 -1.23 11.87 14.50
C LEU A 431 0.24 11.73 14.91
N VAL A 432 1.14 11.78 13.92
CA VAL A 432 2.60 11.61 14.09
C VAL A 432 3.32 12.95 14.09
N ALA A 433 2.94 13.88 13.21
CA ALA A 433 3.53 15.21 13.13
C ALA A 433 2.56 16.29 12.62
N VAL A 434 2.82 17.54 13.01
CA VAL A 434 2.14 18.75 12.51
C VAL A 434 3.20 19.71 11.97
N ASN A 435 3.14 20.08 10.68
CA ASN A 435 4.14 20.90 9.99
C ASN A 435 5.59 20.41 10.22
N ASN A 436 5.82 19.11 10.06
CA ASN A 436 7.10 18.43 10.31
C ASN A 436 7.58 18.44 11.78
N VAL A 437 6.76 18.92 12.73
CA VAL A 437 7.06 18.83 14.16
C VAL A 437 6.44 17.55 14.73
N PRO A 438 7.24 16.59 15.23
CA PRO A 438 6.72 15.36 15.81
C PRO A 438 5.92 15.63 17.10
N VAL A 439 4.85 14.86 17.32
CA VAL A 439 3.93 15.06 18.45
C VAL A 439 4.04 14.00 19.55
N ASN A 440 4.88 12.97 19.39
CA ASN A 440 5.04 11.84 20.31
C ASN A 440 5.45 12.20 21.75
N GLN A 441 6.10 13.35 21.95
CA GLN A 441 6.53 13.85 23.27
C GLN A 441 5.82 15.15 23.68
N LYS A 442 4.77 15.56 22.96
CA LYS A 442 4.05 16.82 23.23
C LYS A 442 2.78 16.59 24.03
N THR A 443 2.41 17.57 24.86
CA THR A 443 1.11 17.52 25.54
C THR A 443 -0.03 17.70 24.54
N HIS A 444 -1.25 17.29 24.90
CA HIS A 444 -2.42 17.53 24.06
C HIS A 444 -2.58 19.04 23.77
N GLU A 445 -2.31 19.88 24.78
CA GLU A 445 -2.37 21.33 24.66
C GLU A 445 -1.33 21.88 23.67
N ASP A 446 -0.09 21.40 23.71
CA ASP A 446 0.96 21.81 22.77
C ASP A 446 0.60 21.48 21.33
N VAL A 447 -0.04 20.33 21.10
CA VAL A 447 -0.45 19.89 19.76
C VAL A 447 -1.62 20.71 19.24
N VAL A 448 -2.58 21.04 20.11
CA VAL A 448 -3.65 22.00 19.78
C VAL A 448 -3.06 23.37 19.46
N ALA A 449 -2.06 23.84 20.22
CA ALA A 449 -1.38 25.11 19.96
C ALA A 449 -0.65 25.10 18.60
N LEU A 450 0.03 24.00 18.23
CA LEU A 450 0.65 23.84 16.91
C LEU A 450 -0.36 23.92 15.77
N ILE A 451 -1.50 23.24 15.89
CA ILE A 451 -2.57 23.26 14.87
C ILE A 451 -3.20 24.66 14.80
N ARG A 452 -3.40 25.34 15.93
CA ARG A 452 -3.93 26.71 15.99
C ARG A 452 -2.98 27.70 15.33
N LYS A 453 -1.67 27.58 15.58
CA LYS A 453 -0.62 28.37 14.93
C LYS A 453 -0.58 28.12 13.42
N ALA A 454 -0.67 26.86 12.98
CA ALA A 454 -0.80 26.53 11.56
C ALA A 454 -2.08 27.15 10.94
N GLY A 455 -3.17 27.18 11.70
CA GLY A 455 -4.41 27.87 11.35
C GLY A 455 -4.23 29.36 11.08
N GLN A 456 -3.35 30.05 11.80
CA GLN A 456 -3.03 31.46 11.53
C GLN A 456 -2.33 31.64 10.18
N ASN A 457 -1.55 30.64 9.75
CA ASN A 457 -0.86 30.61 8.46
C ASN A 457 -1.74 30.11 7.29
N GLY A 458 -3.03 29.87 7.53
CA GLY A 458 -3.99 29.47 6.50
C GLY A 458 -3.90 28.01 6.03
N GLN A 459 -2.89 27.23 6.45
CA GLN A 459 -2.74 25.83 6.08
C GLN A 459 -2.02 25.00 7.14
N VAL A 460 -2.26 23.68 7.16
CA VAL A 460 -1.58 22.73 8.03
C VAL A 460 -1.15 21.48 7.26
N SER A 461 0.09 21.05 7.46
CA SER A 461 0.61 19.76 7.03
C SER A 461 0.51 18.76 8.19
N LEU A 462 -0.09 17.61 7.95
CA LEU A 462 -0.26 16.56 8.95
C LEU A 462 0.41 15.29 8.43
N MET A 463 1.20 14.66 9.28
CA MET A 463 1.66 13.28 9.07
C MET A 463 0.88 12.39 10.03
N VAL A 464 0.18 11.43 9.49
CA VAL A 464 -0.63 10.48 10.26
C VAL A 464 -0.22 9.05 9.95
N ARG A 465 -0.34 8.16 10.92
CA ARG A 465 -0.07 6.74 10.78
C ARG A 465 -1.37 5.98 10.86
N ARG A 466 -1.66 5.22 9.80
CA ARG A 466 -2.83 4.34 9.73
C ARG A 466 -2.41 2.94 10.10
N VAL A 467 -2.77 2.54 11.32
CA VAL A 467 -2.74 1.13 11.73
C VAL A 467 -3.89 0.45 11.00
N GLN A 468 -3.58 -0.39 10.02
CA GLN A 468 -4.59 -1.20 9.34
C GLN A 468 -5.12 -2.24 10.33
N MET A 469 -6.13 -1.87 11.10
CA MET A 469 -6.99 -2.83 11.77
C MET A 469 -8.10 -3.14 10.77
N ASP A 470 -7.99 -4.28 10.08
CA ASP A 470 -9.09 -4.81 9.27
C ASP A 470 -10.23 -5.22 10.21
N ILE A 471 -11.00 -4.24 10.66
CA ILE A 471 -12.34 -4.44 11.20
C ILE A 471 -13.28 -3.88 10.14
N ARG A 472 -13.43 -4.63 9.05
CA ARG A 472 -14.57 -4.40 8.16
C ARG A 472 -15.82 -4.58 9.02
N ARG A 473 -16.64 -3.54 9.09
CA ARG A 473 -17.98 -3.56 9.68
C ARG A 473 -18.73 -4.78 9.16
N VAL A 474 -18.88 -5.82 10.00
CA VAL A 474 -19.76 -6.95 9.70
C VAL A 474 -21.19 -6.45 9.81
N SER A 475 -21.71 -5.92 8.72
CA SER A 475 -23.13 -5.86 8.44
C SER A 475 -23.55 -7.28 8.09
N CYS A 476 -24.11 -8.02 9.06
CA CYS A 476 -24.79 -9.28 8.78
C CYS A 476 -25.92 -9.04 7.77
N ARG A 477 -25.80 -9.59 6.56
CA ARG A 477 -26.94 -9.91 5.70
C ARG A 477 -27.01 -11.43 5.52
N PRO A 478 -28.21 -12.01 5.39
CA PRO A 478 -28.39 -13.46 5.38
C PRO A 478 -27.80 -14.08 4.11
N LEU A 479 -27.15 -15.22 4.29
CA LEU A 479 -26.68 -16.11 3.23
C LEU A 479 -27.85 -16.47 2.30
N ARG A 480 -27.67 -16.27 0.98
CA ARG A 480 -28.33 -17.10 -0.01
C ARG A 480 -27.31 -18.08 -0.56
N GLU A 481 -27.62 -19.34 -0.33
CA GLU A 481 -26.94 -20.52 -0.84
C GLU A 481 -26.76 -20.45 -2.36
N THR A 482 -25.61 -20.91 -2.85
CA THR A 482 -25.54 -21.79 -4.03
C THR A 482 -24.20 -22.52 -3.98
N CYS A 483 -24.27 -23.79 -3.61
CA CYS A 483 -23.24 -24.79 -3.89
C CYS A 483 -23.26 -25.12 -5.38
N THR A 484 -22.09 -25.19 -6.03
CA THR A 484 -21.84 -26.16 -7.11
C THR A 484 -20.33 -26.42 -7.27
N ASN A 485 -19.93 -27.63 -6.85
CA ASN A 485 -18.97 -28.59 -7.43
C ASN A 485 -17.87 -28.11 -8.40
N TYR A 486 -16.62 -28.57 -8.18
CA TYR A 486 -15.92 -29.60 -9.00
C TYR A 486 -14.53 -29.94 -8.42
N PRO A 487 -13.85 -31.04 -8.82
CA PRO A 487 -13.33 -32.05 -7.91
C PRO A 487 -11.81 -32.04 -7.78
N ILE A 488 -11.33 -32.54 -6.64
CA ILE A 488 -9.93 -32.88 -6.42
C ILE A 488 -9.66 -34.22 -7.12
N GLN A 489 -8.81 -34.22 -8.16
CA GLN A 489 -8.16 -35.43 -8.65
C GLN A 489 -6.76 -35.53 -8.07
N THR A 490 -6.61 -36.44 -7.13
CA THR A 490 -5.36 -37.05 -6.69
C THR A 490 -4.78 -37.86 -7.85
N VAL A 491 -3.51 -37.65 -8.17
CA VAL A 491 -2.71 -38.65 -8.92
C VAL A 491 -1.37 -38.81 -8.21
N PHE A 492 -1.02 -40.09 -8.07
CA PHE A 492 0.09 -40.70 -7.36
C PHE A 492 1.48 -40.17 -7.71
#